data_AF-A0A9E2B9P7-F1
#
_entry.id   AF-A0A9E2B9P7-F1
#
_cell.length_a   1.000
_cell.length_b   1.000
_cell.length_c   1.000
_cell.angle_alpha   90.00
_cell.angle_beta   90.00
_cell.angle_gamma   90.00
#
_symmetry.space_group_name_H-M   'P 1'
#
loop_
_entity.id
_entity.type
_entity.pdbx_description
1 polymer ?
#
loop_
_entity_poly.entity_id
_entity_poly.type
_entity_poly.pdbx_seq_one_letter_code
_entity_poly.pdbx_strand_id
1 'polypeptide(L)'
;VRAYPYPLERSIELRHKIAESYRAKNDTRNRNFWLNEIIRADAAGKSERSARSKYLAANASLELIQPLHRSYKKARLTIPLKPSLKKKKKLMQQSIDAYSRAMKYQVQEVTTEATFQIAEIYNDFASSLMNSQRPKGLDEEQLEEYELLLEEQAFPFEEKAIDIHLANFKRIPDGTYDEPTKKSLQALGKLMPFRYARVESTDIYVDIQ
;
A
#
# COMPACT_ATOMS: atom_id res chain seq x y z
N VAL A 1 -14.67 11.86 -25.99
CA VAL A 1 -13.60 12.16 -25.02
C VAL A 1 -12.42 12.90 -25.67
N ARG A 2 -11.71 12.32 -26.65
CA ARG A 2 -10.58 13.03 -27.32
C ARG A 2 -10.97 14.33 -28.03
N ALA A 3 -12.18 14.37 -28.61
CA ALA A 3 -12.71 15.58 -29.26
C ALA A 3 -13.29 16.63 -28.29
N TYR A 4 -13.55 16.26 -27.03
CA TYR A 4 -14.18 17.14 -26.02
C TYR A 4 -13.48 16.96 -24.67
N PRO A 5 -12.26 17.52 -24.51
CA PRO A 5 -11.50 17.42 -23.27
C PRO A 5 -12.07 18.29 -22.15
N TYR A 6 -12.90 19.28 -22.48
CA TYR A 6 -13.50 20.23 -21.53
C TYR A 6 -15.04 20.23 -21.58
N PRO A 7 -15.72 20.60 -20.48
CA PRO A 7 -15.16 20.84 -19.14
C PRO A 7 -14.50 19.58 -18.54
N LEU A 8 -13.38 19.76 -17.82
CA LEU A 8 -12.49 18.65 -17.45
C LEU A 8 -13.23 17.58 -16.64
N GLU A 9 -13.98 18.00 -15.62
CA GLU A 9 -14.75 17.11 -14.76
C GLU A 9 -15.70 16.22 -15.57
N ARG A 10 -16.50 16.80 -16.48
CA ARG A 10 -17.42 16.05 -17.35
C ARG A 10 -16.68 15.07 -18.25
N SER A 11 -15.52 15.47 -18.76
CA SER A 11 -14.68 14.61 -19.60
C SER A 11 -14.12 13.42 -18.80
N ILE A 12 -13.74 13.63 -17.54
CA ILE A 12 -13.26 12.57 -16.65
C ILE A 12 -14.40 11.64 -16.22
N GLU A 13 -15.59 12.17 -15.91
CA GLU A 13 -16.80 11.38 -15.64
C GLU A 13 -17.13 10.45 -16.80
N LEU A 14 -17.04 10.94 -18.04
CA LEU A 14 -17.26 10.09 -19.21
C LEU A 14 -16.21 8.97 -19.31
N ARG A 15 -14.92 9.27 -19.07
CA ARG A 15 -13.87 8.23 -19.02
C ARG A 15 -14.15 7.18 -17.97
N HIS A 16 -14.59 7.60 -16.78
CA HIS A 16 -14.97 6.71 -15.69
C HIS A 16 -16.13 5.79 -16.08
N LYS A 17 -17.22 6.34 -16.64
CA LYS A 17 -18.34 5.55 -17.14
C LYS A 17 -17.93 4.52 -18.20
N ILE A 18 -17.00 4.88 -19.08
CA ILE A 18 -16.46 3.94 -20.08
C ILE A 18 -15.63 2.84 -19.40
N ALA A 19 -14.77 3.19 -18.42
CA ALA A 19 -14.01 2.20 -17.65
C ALA A 19 -14.96 1.21 -16.92
N GLU A 20 -16.06 1.70 -16.36
CA GLU A 20 -17.07 0.87 -15.70
C GLU A 20 -17.84 -0.03 -16.67
N SER A 21 -18.10 0.43 -17.89
CA SER A 21 -18.66 -0.43 -18.95
C SER A 21 -17.72 -1.58 -19.30
N TYR A 22 -16.41 -1.33 -19.39
CA TYR A 22 -15.43 -2.39 -19.60
C TYR A 22 -15.26 -3.31 -18.38
N ARG A 23 -15.43 -2.78 -17.16
CA ARG A 23 -15.49 -3.60 -15.93
C ARG A 23 -16.62 -4.62 -16.00
N ALA A 24 -17.83 -4.18 -16.37
CA ALA A 24 -19.00 -5.06 -16.50
C ALA A 24 -18.83 -6.17 -17.55
N LYS A 25 -17.97 -5.94 -18.55
CA LYS A 25 -17.62 -6.90 -19.60
C LYS A 25 -16.41 -7.78 -19.28
N ASN A 26 -15.82 -7.64 -18.09
CA ASN A 26 -14.55 -8.28 -17.70
C ASN A 26 -13.36 -7.95 -18.63
N ASP A 27 -13.43 -6.85 -19.38
CA ASP A 27 -12.36 -6.42 -20.27
C ASP A 27 -11.34 -5.58 -19.51
N THR A 28 -10.41 -6.27 -18.86
CA THR A 28 -9.37 -5.65 -18.02
C THR A 28 -8.44 -4.74 -18.84
N ARG A 29 -8.15 -5.09 -20.09
CA ARG A 29 -7.21 -4.31 -20.92
C ARG A 29 -7.77 -2.94 -21.23
N ASN A 30 -8.99 -2.88 -21.75
CA ASN A 30 -9.62 -1.61 -22.09
C ASN A 30 -10.01 -0.82 -20.84
N ARG A 31 -10.44 -1.50 -19.78
CA ARG A 31 -10.66 -0.84 -18.48
C ARG A 31 -9.40 -0.11 -18.00
N ASN A 32 -8.27 -0.80 -17.94
CA ASN A 32 -7.00 -0.22 -17.49
C ASN A 32 -6.54 0.93 -18.38
N PHE A 33 -6.79 0.86 -19.68
CA PHE A 33 -6.54 1.98 -20.58
C PHE A 33 -7.33 3.22 -20.14
N TRP A 34 -8.64 3.11 -19.89
CA TRP A 34 -9.46 4.25 -19.48
C TRP A 34 -9.12 4.79 -18.09
N LEU A 35 -8.75 3.93 -17.15
CA LEU A 35 -8.23 4.37 -15.85
C LEU A 35 -6.95 5.20 -15.98
N ASN A 36 -6.03 4.78 -16.84
CA ASN A 36 -4.83 5.58 -17.13
C ASN A 36 -5.19 6.91 -17.79
N GLU A 37 -6.19 6.93 -18.68
CA GLU A 37 -6.66 8.17 -19.30
C GLU A 37 -7.32 9.13 -18.30
N ILE A 38 -7.96 8.64 -17.24
CA ILE A 38 -8.47 9.48 -16.13
C ILE A 38 -7.30 10.14 -15.41
N ILE A 39 -6.29 9.37 -15.00
CA ILE A 39 -5.09 9.88 -14.29
C ILE A 39 -4.38 10.94 -15.13
N ARG A 40 -4.17 10.65 -16.42
CA ARG A 40 -3.53 11.59 -17.36
C ARG A 40 -4.33 12.87 -17.53
N ALA A 41 -5.65 12.77 -17.72
CA ALA A 41 -6.51 13.93 -17.90
C ALA A 41 -6.52 14.83 -16.65
N ASP A 42 -6.64 14.25 -15.45
CA ASP A 42 -6.58 15.04 -14.21
C ASP A 42 -5.21 15.71 -14.04
N ALA A 43 -4.12 14.97 -14.26
CA ALA A 43 -2.76 15.54 -14.15
C ALA A 43 -2.51 16.70 -15.13
N ALA A 44 -3.09 16.64 -16.34
CA ALA A 44 -3.00 17.70 -17.34
C ALA A 44 -3.95 18.89 -17.07
N GLY A 45 -4.91 18.73 -16.16
CA GLY A 45 -6.00 19.67 -15.93
C GLY A 45 -5.63 21.04 -15.36
N LYS A 46 -4.41 21.21 -14.80
CA LYS A 46 -3.95 22.46 -14.17
C LYS A 46 -5.01 23.05 -13.21
N SER A 47 -5.52 24.25 -13.48
CA SER A 47 -6.53 24.97 -12.69
C SER A 47 -7.95 24.40 -12.82
N GLU A 48 -8.22 23.59 -13.86
CA GLU A 48 -9.54 22.98 -14.11
C GLU A 48 -9.78 21.72 -13.26
N ARG A 49 -8.77 21.29 -12.48
CA ARG A 49 -8.89 20.14 -11.57
C ARG A 49 -9.88 20.47 -10.46
N SER A 50 -10.90 19.64 -10.33
CA SER A 50 -11.89 19.74 -9.26
C SER A 50 -11.66 18.68 -8.18
N ALA A 51 -12.41 18.77 -7.07
CA ALA A 51 -12.42 17.70 -6.07
C ALA A 51 -12.84 16.36 -6.71
N ARG A 52 -13.80 16.39 -7.62
CA ARG A 52 -14.30 15.19 -8.29
C ARG A 52 -13.31 14.59 -9.28
N SER A 53 -12.60 15.41 -10.06
CA SER A 53 -11.56 14.92 -10.97
C SER A 53 -10.43 14.22 -10.21
N LYS A 54 -9.98 14.84 -9.10
CA LYS A 54 -8.96 14.27 -8.20
C LYS A 54 -9.45 12.97 -7.56
N TYR A 55 -10.70 12.92 -7.11
CA TYR A 55 -11.30 11.71 -6.54
C TYR A 55 -11.28 10.54 -7.51
N LEU A 56 -11.73 10.74 -8.75
CA LEU A 56 -11.74 9.69 -9.76
C LEU A 56 -10.33 9.25 -10.17
N ALA A 57 -9.38 10.17 -10.26
CA ALA A 57 -7.99 9.86 -10.56
C ALA A 57 -7.27 9.11 -9.42
N ALA A 58 -7.56 9.46 -8.17
CA ALA A 58 -7.04 8.79 -7.00
C ALA A 58 -7.52 7.33 -6.91
N ASN A 59 -8.82 7.09 -7.10
CA ASN A 59 -9.40 5.76 -7.15
C ASN A 59 -8.87 4.93 -8.33
N ALA A 60 -8.80 5.52 -9.53
CA ALA A 60 -8.19 4.87 -10.69
C ALA A 60 -6.73 4.47 -10.42
N SER A 61 -5.99 5.29 -9.67
CA SER A 61 -4.62 4.97 -9.27
C SER A 61 -4.56 3.75 -8.35
N LEU A 62 -5.41 3.67 -7.31
CA LEU A 62 -5.46 2.52 -6.41
C LEU A 62 -5.72 1.20 -7.15
N GLU A 63 -6.66 1.22 -8.09
CA GLU A 63 -6.98 0.01 -8.84
C GLU A 63 -5.84 -0.43 -9.75
N LEU A 64 -5.16 0.51 -10.41
CA LEU A 64 -4.03 0.22 -11.30
C LEU A 64 -2.79 -0.26 -10.55
N ILE A 65 -2.70 -0.03 -9.24
CA ILE A 65 -1.62 -0.55 -8.38
C ILE A 65 -1.79 -2.06 -8.13
N GLN A 66 -3.00 -2.59 -8.17
CA GLN A 66 -3.31 -3.97 -7.76
C GLN A 66 -2.48 -5.05 -8.49
N PRO A 67 -2.25 -5.00 -9.81
CA PRO A 67 -1.37 -5.95 -10.48
C PRO A 67 0.07 -5.93 -9.94
N LEU A 68 0.61 -4.73 -9.69
CA LEU A 68 1.96 -4.55 -9.15
C LEU A 68 2.06 -5.06 -7.72
N HIS A 69 1.09 -4.74 -6.87
CA HIS A 69 1.00 -5.28 -5.51
C HIS A 69 0.93 -6.82 -5.52
N ARG A 70 0.13 -7.42 -6.41
CA ARG A 70 0.08 -8.89 -6.58
C ARG A 70 1.43 -9.47 -7.01
N SER A 71 2.15 -8.80 -7.92
CA SER A 71 3.50 -9.21 -8.30
C SER A 71 4.46 -9.17 -7.12
N TYR A 72 4.38 -8.15 -6.26
CA TYR A 72 5.13 -8.08 -5.01
C TYR A 72 4.82 -9.26 -4.08
N LYS A 73 3.54 -9.49 -3.75
CA LYS A 73 3.12 -10.59 -2.84
C LYS A 73 3.50 -11.98 -3.37
N LYS A 74 3.56 -12.17 -4.70
CA LYS A 74 4.01 -13.43 -5.32
C LYS A 74 5.54 -13.61 -5.28
N ALA A 75 6.32 -12.55 -5.10
CA ALA A 75 7.77 -12.65 -5.02
C ALA A 75 8.20 -13.21 -3.66
N ARG A 76 8.84 -14.38 -3.68
CA ARG A 76 9.36 -15.08 -2.51
C ARG A 76 10.88 -14.92 -2.40
N LEU A 77 11.41 -15.01 -1.19
CA LEU A 77 12.84 -15.13 -0.94
C LEU A 77 13.22 -16.62 -0.99
N THR A 78 14.03 -16.98 -1.99
CA THR A 78 14.43 -18.36 -2.30
C THR A 78 15.92 -18.42 -2.56
N ILE A 79 16.56 -19.57 -2.38
CA ILE A 79 17.95 -19.80 -2.80
C ILE A 79 18.03 -19.83 -4.35
N PRO A 80 19.03 -19.17 -4.97
CA PRO A 80 20.01 -18.26 -4.36
C PRO A 80 19.36 -16.96 -3.84
N LEU A 81 19.66 -16.56 -2.60
CA LEU A 81 18.95 -15.47 -1.90
C LEU A 81 19.15 -14.11 -2.57
N LYS A 82 20.37 -13.79 -3.00
CA LYS A 82 20.73 -12.49 -3.59
C LYS A 82 19.82 -12.05 -4.76
N PRO A 83 19.58 -12.87 -5.81
CA PRO A 83 18.69 -12.48 -6.90
C PRO A 83 17.21 -12.40 -6.48
N SER A 84 16.72 -13.29 -5.62
CA SER A 84 15.33 -13.28 -5.17
C SER A 84 15.03 -12.06 -4.27
N LEU A 85 15.97 -11.71 -3.39
CA LEU A 85 15.95 -10.50 -2.58
C LEU A 85 15.94 -9.22 -3.44
N LYS A 86 16.83 -9.13 -4.43
CA LYS A 86 16.87 -8.00 -5.38
C LYS A 86 15.52 -7.81 -6.08
N LYS A 87 14.89 -8.91 -6.51
CA LYS A 87 13.57 -8.88 -7.16
C LYS A 87 12.47 -8.44 -6.20
N LYS A 88 12.37 -9.02 -5.01
CA LYS A 88 11.33 -8.67 -4.02
C LYS A 88 11.47 -7.21 -3.57
N LYS A 89 12.69 -6.75 -3.27
CA LYS A 89 12.97 -5.34 -2.89
C LYS A 89 12.61 -4.35 -4.01
N LYS A 90 12.88 -4.69 -5.27
CA LYS A 90 12.46 -3.84 -6.41
C LYS A 90 10.94 -3.70 -6.48
N LEU A 91 10.21 -4.81 -6.36
CA LEU A 91 8.74 -4.81 -6.40
C LEU A 91 8.13 -4.09 -5.19
N MET A 92 8.75 -4.25 -4.02
CA MET A 92 8.41 -3.51 -2.80
C MET A 92 8.47 -2.00 -3.06
N GLN A 93 9.62 -1.49 -3.51
CA GLN A 93 9.81 -0.06 -3.76
C GLN A 93 8.82 0.46 -4.82
N GLN A 94 8.65 -0.27 -5.93
CA GLN A 94 7.70 0.11 -6.97
C GLN A 94 6.26 0.21 -6.44
N SER A 95 5.85 -0.70 -5.56
CA SER A 95 4.52 -0.71 -4.95
C SER A 95 4.35 0.47 -3.98
N ILE A 96 5.33 0.68 -3.09
CA ILE A 96 5.34 1.82 -2.15
C ILE A 96 5.27 3.14 -2.91
N ASP A 97 6.08 3.32 -3.95
CA ASP A 97 6.08 4.54 -4.77
C ASP A 97 4.72 4.77 -5.43
N ALA A 98 4.05 3.70 -5.87
CA ALA A 98 2.76 3.81 -6.52
C ALA A 98 1.65 4.21 -5.54
N TYR A 99 1.60 3.60 -4.36
CA TYR A 99 0.69 4.02 -3.28
C TYR A 99 0.98 5.46 -2.84
N SER A 100 2.26 5.81 -2.70
CA SER A 100 2.69 7.16 -2.32
C SER A 100 2.25 8.21 -3.35
N ARG A 101 2.28 7.88 -4.66
CA ARG A 101 1.71 8.75 -5.71
C ARG A 101 0.20 8.89 -5.59
N ALA A 102 -0.53 7.80 -5.28
CA ALA A 102 -1.97 7.87 -5.07
C ALA A 102 -2.35 8.77 -3.87
N MET A 103 -1.58 8.72 -2.79
CA MET A 103 -1.77 9.60 -1.62
C MET A 103 -1.63 11.09 -1.92
N LYS A 104 -0.87 11.48 -2.97
CA LYS A 104 -0.70 12.90 -3.34
C LYS A 104 -1.99 13.56 -3.79
N TYR A 105 -3.04 12.79 -4.11
CA TYR A 105 -4.36 13.32 -4.38
C TYR A 105 -5.08 13.86 -3.13
N GLN A 106 -4.63 13.48 -1.92
CA GLN A 106 -5.21 13.89 -0.64
C GLN A 106 -6.69 13.53 -0.49
N VAL A 107 -7.14 12.51 -1.21
CA VAL A 107 -8.46 11.92 -1.03
C VAL A 107 -8.37 11.00 0.18
N GLN A 108 -9.21 11.23 1.19
CA GLN A 108 -9.11 10.56 2.49
C GLN A 108 -9.09 9.04 2.37
N GLU A 109 -10.12 8.45 1.75
CA GLU A 109 -10.25 6.99 1.54
C GLU A 109 -9.04 6.39 0.83
N VAL A 110 -8.49 7.12 -0.15
CA VAL A 110 -7.30 6.68 -0.89
C VAL A 110 -6.04 6.78 -0.04
N THR A 111 -5.97 7.81 0.79
CA THR A 111 -4.84 8.08 1.66
C THR A 111 -4.75 7.03 2.76
N THR A 112 -5.87 6.69 3.41
CA THR A 112 -5.91 5.68 4.48
C THR A 112 -5.67 4.27 3.94
N GLU A 113 -6.27 3.91 2.81
CA GLU A 113 -5.99 2.63 2.13
C GLU A 113 -4.52 2.52 1.69
N ALA A 114 -3.99 3.54 1.01
CA ALA A 114 -2.60 3.51 0.56
C ALA A 114 -1.60 3.44 1.72
N THR A 115 -1.86 4.15 2.82
CA THR A 115 -1.00 4.13 4.02
C THR A 115 -1.02 2.75 4.66
N PHE A 116 -2.20 2.13 4.82
CA PHE A 116 -2.33 0.75 5.29
C PHE A 116 -1.53 -0.23 4.41
N GLN A 117 -1.68 -0.14 3.08
CA GLN A 117 -0.99 -1.03 2.15
C GLN A 117 0.53 -0.86 2.17
N ILE A 118 1.03 0.37 2.37
CA ILE A 118 2.48 0.61 2.53
C ILE A 118 3.00 -0.07 3.80
N ALA A 119 2.30 0.07 4.93
CA ALA A 119 2.68 -0.58 6.17
C ALA A 119 2.70 -2.11 6.03
N GLU A 120 1.68 -2.69 5.40
CA GLU A 120 1.61 -4.13 5.12
C GLU A 120 2.73 -4.62 4.19
N ILE A 121 3.16 -3.79 3.23
CA ILE A 121 4.31 -4.10 2.38
C ILE A 121 5.60 -4.18 3.22
N TYR A 122 5.81 -3.22 4.12
CA TYR A 122 6.96 -3.22 5.04
C TYR A 122 6.95 -4.45 5.97
N ASN A 123 5.79 -4.73 6.59
CA ASN A 123 5.60 -5.87 7.46
C ASN A 123 5.86 -7.21 6.73
N ASP A 124 5.27 -7.40 5.54
CA ASP A 124 5.49 -8.60 4.72
C ASP A 124 6.97 -8.77 4.34
N PHE A 125 7.69 -7.67 4.11
CA PHE A 125 9.11 -7.74 3.78
C PHE A 125 9.95 -8.18 4.97
N ALA A 126 9.72 -7.61 6.16
CA ALA A 126 10.36 -8.01 7.42
C ALA A 126 10.12 -9.50 7.70
N SER A 127 8.86 -9.92 7.67
CA SER A 127 8.47 -11.32 7.85
C SER A 127 9.08 -12.24 6.79
N SER A 128 9.20 -11.79 5.53
CA SER A 128 9.83 -12.58 4.48
C SER A 128 11.33 -12.80 4.73
N LEU A 129 12.04 -11.82 5.31
CA LEU A 129 13.46 -11.95 5.66
C LEU A 129 13.66 -12.99 6.75
N MET A 130 12.90 -12.89 7.84
CA MET A 130 12.93 -13.85 8.96
C MET A 130 12.59 -15.29 8.52
N ASN A 131 11.64 -15.42 7.60
CA ASN A 131 11.22 -16.71 7.06
C ASN A 131 12.04 -17.18 5.84
N SER A 132 13.12 -16.49 5.50
CA SER A 132 13.95 -16.86 4.35
C SER A 132 14.72 -18.16 4.61
N GLN A 133 15.10 -18.84 3.53
CA GLN A 133 15.85 -20.09 3.61
C GLN A 133 17.25 -19.85 4.20
N ARG A 134 17.67 -20.71 5.12
CA ARG A 134 19.01 -20.70 5.71
C ARG A 134 20.01 -21.41 4.78
N PRO A 135 21.28 -20.96 4.73
CA PRO A 135 22.35 -21.69 4.07
C PRO A 135 22.47 -23.13 4.61
N LYS A 136 22.90 -24.06 3.75
CA LYS A 136 23.17 -25.44 4.18
C LYS A 136 24.59 -25.54 4.75
N GLY A 137 24.79 -26.43 5.72
CA GLY A 137 26.11 -26.74 6.26
C GLY A 137 26.63 -25.74 7.30
N LEU A 138 25.74 -24.91 7.86
CA LEU A 138 26.03 -24.16 9.07
C LEU A 138 26.00 -25.10 10.27
N ASP A 139 26.95 -24.96 11.18
CA ASP A 139 26.85 -25.52 12.53
C ASP A 139 25.87 -24.70 13.39
N GLU A 140 25.70 -25.07 14.66
CA GLU A 140 24.75 -24.44 15.58
C GLU A 140 25.09 -22.97 15.83
N GLU A 141 26.36 -22.65 16.11
CA GLU A 141 26.83 -21.28 16.36
C GLU A 141 26.65 -20.39 15.12
N GLN A 142 27.02 -20.89 13.94
CA GLN A 142 26.84 -20.17 12.68
C GLN A 142 25.37 -19.98 12.31
N LEU A 143 24.50 -20.92 12.66
CA LEU A 143 23.07 -20.78 12.44
C LEU A 143 22.50 -19.67 13.33
N GLU A 144 22.87 -19.63 14.60
CA GLU A 144 22.47 -18.56 15.53
C GLU A 144 22.95 -17.17 15.05
N GLU A 145 24.22 -17.05 14.64
CA GLU A 145 24.74 -15.80 14.06
C GLU A 145 23.95 -15.36 12.81
N TYR A 146 23.56 -16.32 11.96
CA TYR A 146 22.77 -16.05 10.77
C TYR A 146 21.34 -15.62 11.12
N GLU A 147 20.73 -16.19 12.15
CA GLU A 147 19.40 -15.79 12.62
C GLU A 147 19.44 -14.36 13.20
N LEU A 148 20.44 -14.04 14.02
CA LEU A 148 20.65 -12.68 14.52
C LEU A 148 20.80 -11.68 13.36
N LEU A 149 21.58 -12.02 12.33
CA LEU A 149 21.71 -11.18 11.15
C LEU A 149 20.35 -10.95 10.47
N LEU A 150 19.50 -11.98 10.34
CA LEU A 150 18.17 -11.82 9.76
C LEU A 150 17.29 -10.90 10.61
N GLU A 151 17.35 -11.01 11.93
CA GLU A 151 16.64 -10.12 12.86
C GLU A 151 17.06 -8.67 12.69
N GLU A 152 18.38 -8.39 12.73
CA GLU A 152 18.93 -7.05 12.54
C GLU A 152 18.51 -6.45 11.19
N GLN A 153 18.46 -7.27 10.13
CA GLN A 153 18.02 -6.82 8.81
C GLN A 153 16.51 -6.61 8.71
N ALA A 154 15.70 -7.39 9.42
CA ALA A 154 14.24 -7.31 9.38
C ALA A 154 13.69 -6.16 10.24
N PHE A 155 14.31 -5.92 11.41
CA PHE A 155 13.92 -4.93 12.40
C PHE A 155 13.57 -3.54 11.83
N PRO A 156 14.41 -2.88 11.01
CA PRO A 156 14.08 -1.55 10.48
C PRO A 156 12.87 -1.52 9.54
N PHE A 157 12.46 -2.66 8.98
CA PHE A 157 11.24 -2.75 8.17
C PHE A 157 10.01 -2.98 9.04
N GLU A 158 10.13 -3.76 10.12
CA GLU A 158 9.08 -3.93 11.11
C GLU A 158 8.74 -2.61 11.81
N GLU A 159 9.75 -1.88 12.28
CA GLU A 159 9.57 -0.56 12.91
C GLU A 159 8.85 0.42 11.96
N LYS A 160 9.23 0.44 10.68
CA LYS A 160 8.52 1.26 9.68
C LYS A 160 7.08 0.83 9.48
N ALA A 161 6.78 -0.46 9.50
CA ALA A 161 5.40 -0.94 9.39
C ALA A 161 4.57 -0.46 10.59
N ILE A 162 5.14 -0.57 11.79
CA ILE A 162 4.54 -0.08 13.04
C ILE A 162 4.25 1.42 12.96
N ASP A 163 5.27 2.24 12.65
CA ASP A 163 5.13 3.69 12.57
C ASP A 163 4.05 4.12 11.57
N ILE A 164 3.99 3.46 10.42
CA ILE A 164 3.03 3.81 9.37
C ILE A 164 1.62 3.37 9.76
N HIS A 165 1.44 2.20 10.38
CA HIS A 165 0.14 1.80 10.93
C HIS A 165 -0.31 2.76 12.04
N LEU A 166 0.58 3.20 12.93
CA LEU A 166 0.28 4.20 13.96
C LEU A 166 -0.13 5.53 13.34
N ALA A 167 0.60 6.01 12.33
CA ALA A 167 0.25 7.22 11.61
C ALA A 167 -1.11 7.11 10.92
N ASN A 168 -1.44 5.94 10.35
CA ASN A 168 -2.75 5.71 9.76
C ASN A 168 -3.86 5.70 10.82
N PHE A 169 -3.64 4.98 11.92
CA PHE A 169 -4.56 4.93 13.05
C PHE A 169 -4.86 6.32 13.64
N LYS A 170 -3.85 7.19 13.73
CA LYS A 170 -3.99 8.57 14.25
C LYS A 170 -4.72 9.52 13.30
N ARG A 171 -4.93 9.17 12.02
CA ARG A 171 -5.67 10.00 11.06
C ARG A 171 -7.18 9.85 11.26
N ILE A 172 -7.70 10.39 12.35
CA ILE A 172 -9.14 10.40 12.67
C ILE A 172 -9.61 11.86 12.79
N PRO A 173 -10.31 12.41 11.79
CA PRO A 173 -10.88 13.74 11.89
C PRO A 173 -12.16 13.79 12.76
N ASP A 174 -13.04 12.78 12.69
CA ASP A 174 -14.43 12.90 13.19
C ASP A 174 -14.98 11.61 13.86
N GLY A 175 -14.14 10.86 14.58
CA GLY A 175 -14.59 9.77 15.46
C GLY A 175 -15.17 8.52 14.77
N THR A 176 -15.15 8.45 13.43
CA THR A 176 -15.52 7.24 12.68
C THR A 176 -14.28 6.62 12.03
N TYR A 177 -13.95 5.40 12.47
CA TYR A 177 -12.88 4.62 11.86
C TYR A 177 -13.33 4.10 10.50
N ASP A 178 -12.62 4.47 9.43
CA ASP A 178 -12.74 3.77 8.16
C ASP A 178 -12.05 2.38 8.23
N GLU A 179 -12.42 1.48 7.32
CA GLU A 179 -11.93 0.10 7.36
C GLU A 179 -10.38 -0.02 7.30
N PRO A 180 -9.64 0.74 6.47
CA PRO A 180 -8.17 0.71 6.47
C PRO A 180 -7.54 1.12 7.82
N THR A 181 -8.14 2.09 8.51
CA THR A 181 -7.67 2.54 9.83
C THR A 181 -7.91 1.44 10.88
N LYS A 182 -9.07 0.78 10.87
CA LYS A 182 -9.34 -0.40 11.74
C LYS A 182 -8.35 -1.54 11.49
N LYS A 183 -8.07 -1.84 10.21
CA LYS A 183 -7.08 -2.87 9.86
C LYS A 183 -5.68 -2.52 10.35
N SER A 184 -5.32 -1.24 10.36
CA SER A 184 -4.04 -0.78 10.94
C SER A 184 -3.98 -1.04 12.44
N LEU A 185 -5.06 -0.77 13.19
CA LEU A 185 -5.14 -1.10 14.62
C LEU A 185 -5.01 -2.62 14.86
N GLN A 186 -5.68 -3.44 14.04
CA GLN A 186 -5.58 -4.90 14.12
C GLN A 186 -4.16 -5.41 13.84
N ALA A 187 -3.46 -4.81 12.87
CA ALA A 187 -2.06 -5.13 12.57
C ALA A 187 -1.15 -4.76 13.76
N LEU A 188 -1.34 -3.58 14.37
CA LEU A 188 -0.61 -3.17 15.57
C LEU A 188 -0.81 -4.13 16.75
N GLY A 189 -2.03 -4.65 16.93
CA GLY A 189 -2.33 -5.70 17.91
C GLY A 189 -1.46 -6.95 17.77
N LYS A 190 -1.07 -7.30 16.54
CA LYS A 190 -0.22 -8.46 16.23
C LYS A 190 1.26 -8.13 16.33
N LEU A 191 1.67 -6.96 15.86
CA LEU A 191 3.07 -6.52 15.82
C LEU A 191 3.59 -6.13 17.21
N MET A 192 2.72 -5.59 18.06
CA MET A 192 3.08 -5.16 19.41
C MET A 192 2.06 -5.67 20.43
N PRO A 193 1.98 -7.01 20.65
CA PRO A 193 0.97 -7.62 21.51
C PRO A 193 1.05 -7.06 22.94
N PHE A 194 2.24 -6.83 23.51
CA PHE A 194 2.32 -6.27 24.87
C PHE A 194 1.79 -4.84 25.00
N ARG A 195 1.78 -4.05 23.91
CA ARG A 195 1.24 -2.68 23.90
C ARG A 195 -0.23 -2.61 23.49
N TYR A 196 -0.70 -3.51 22.62
CA TYR A 196 -2.04 -3.43 22.01
C TYR A 196 -2.93 -4.68 22.22
N ALA A 197 -2.47 -5.74 22.89
CA ALA A 197 -3.31 -6.91 23.21
C ALA A 197 -4.35 -6.65 24.32
N ARG A 198 -4.34 -5.46 24.95
CA ARG A 198 -5.35 -5.03 25.94
C ARG A 198 -6.51 -4.23 25.34
N VAL A 199 -6.64 -4.17 24.01
CA VAL A 199 -7.64 -3.34 23.30
C VAL A 199 -8.99 -4.08 23.13
N GLU A 200 -9.46 -4.77 24.17
CA GLU A 200 -10.90 -5.05 24.37
C GLU A 200 -11.43 -4.41 25.67
N SER A 201 -10.64 -3.55 26.32
CA SER A 201 -11.07 -2.77 27.48
C SER A 201 -10.88 -1.29 27.17
N THR A 202 -11.98 -0.56 27.24
CA THR A 202 -12.13 0.89 27.10
C THR A 202 -10.99 1.71 27.72
N ASP A 203 -10.66 2.81 27.04
CA ASP A 203 -9.76 3.92 27.38
C ASP A 203 -8.33 3.85 26.80
N ILE A 204 -8.20 4.55 25.67
CA ILE A 204 -6.92 4.86 25.04
C ILE A 204 -6.27 6.00 25.82
N TYR A 205 -5.39 5.68 26.77
CA TYR A 205 -4.30 6.58 27.11
C TYR A 205 -3.17 6.35 26.10
N VAL A 206 -3.09 7.20 25.07
CA VAL A 206 -1.83 7.39 24.35
C VAL A 206 -1.08 8.47 25.10
N ASP A 207 0.03 8.10 25.74
CA ASP A 207 1.02 9.08 26.16
C ASP A 207 1.70 9.59 24.89
N ILE A 208 1.43 10.85 24.54
CA ILE A 208 2.05 11.55 23.42
C ILE A 208 2.93 12.61 24.07
N GLN A 209 4.23 12.35 24.16
CA GLN A 209 5.23 13.40 24.33
C GLN A 209 5.52 14.06 22.98
#